data_AF-A0A5F0LMU5-F1
#
_entry.id   AF-A0A5F0LMU5-F1
#
_cell.length_a   1.000
_cell.length_b   1.000
_cell.length_c   1.000
_cell.angle_alpha   90.00
_cell.angle_beta   90.00
_cell.angle_gamma   90.00
#
_symmetry.space_group_name_H-M   'P 1'
#
loop_
_entity.id
_entity.type
_entity.pdbx_description
1 polymer ?
#
loop_
_entity_poly.entity_id
_entity_poly.type
_entity_poly.pdbx_seq_one_letter_code
_entity_poly.pdbx_strand_id
1 'polypeptide(L)'
;MMHTTARYAGLTLISALLFGCAQTGTPTVGSNVQYGDAKAVEQVTNEFGSTDLQTIAESMARSLGQSAAGYKSKPLVTIADVKNKTSEYIDTRSITDSIRVQLL
;
A
#
# COMPACT_ATOMS: atom_id res chain seq x y z
N MET A 1 19.34 22.76 51.02
CA MET A 1 18.28 23.20 50.07
C MET A 1 18.35 22.54 48.68
N MET A 2 19.47 21.96 48.23
CA MET A 2 19.59 21.34 46.88
C MET A 2 18.95 19.94 46.75
N HIS A 3 18.76 19.20 47.85
CA HIS A 3 18.27 17.81 47.81
C HIS A 3 16.75 17.73 47.71
N THR A 4 16.02 18.73 48.23
CA THR A 4 14.56 18.79 48.17
C THR A 4 14.07 19.16 46.77
N THR A 5 14.74 20.07 46.06
CA THR A 5 14.40 20.47 44.69
C THR A 5 14.59 19.32 43.68
N ALA A 6 15.61 18.47 43.86
CA ALA A 6 15.83 17.28 43.03
C ALA A 6 14.71 16.23 43.16
N ARG A 7 14.11 16.10 44.35
CA ARG A 7 12.98 15.18 44.60
C ARG A 7 11.68 15.67 43.95
N TYR A 8 11.45 16.99 43.92
CA TYR A 8 10.31 17.58 43.21
C TYR A 8 10.48 17.54 41.69
N ALA A 9 11.70 17.72 41.18
CA ALA A 9 12.00 17.56 39.76
C ALA A 9 11.73 16.12 39.27
N GLY A 10 12.08 15.11 40.06
CA GLY A 10 11.76 13.70 39.75
C GLY A 10 10.26 13.39 39.73
N LEU A 11 9.48 14.05 40.61
CA LEU A 11 8.03 13.82 40.69
C LEU A 11 7.28 14.38 39.46
N THR A 12 7.70 15.55 38.94
CA THR A 12 7.08 16.17 37.76
C THR A 12 7.37 15.43 36.45
N LEU A 13 8.53 14.77 36.36
CA LEU A 13 8.93 13.98 35.18
C LEU A 13 8.12 12.69 35.04
N ILE A 14 7.66 12.10 36.15
CA ILE A 14 6.82 10.89 36.16
C ILE A 14 5.38 11.22 35.73
N SER A 15 4.85 12.40 36.06
CA SER A 15 3.50 12.82 35.65
C SER A 15 3.35 13.01 34.14
N ALA A 16 4.43 13.36 33.41
CA ALA A 16 4.39 13.53 31.96
C ALA A 16 4.33 12.19 31.17
N LEU A 17 4.77 11.08 31.78
CA LEU A 17 4.77 9.75 31.17
C LEU A 17 3.40 9.05 31.24
N LEU A 18 2.47 9.54 32.07
CA LEU A 18 1.14 8.93 32.25
C LEU A 18 0.04 9.53 31.35
N PHE A 19 0.32 10.60 30.60
CA PHE A 19 -0.63 11.21 29.65
C PHE A 19 -0.29 10.95 28.17
N GLY A 20 0.71 10.10 27.88
CA GLY A 20 1.24 9.88 26.53
C GLY A 20 0.48 8.88 25.64
N CYS A 21 -0.57 8.22 26.14
CA CYS A 21 -1.31 7.20 25.37
C CYS A 21 -2.82 7.44 25.31
N ALA A 22 -3.25 8.70 25.25
CA ALA A 22 -4.63 9.06 24.92
C ALA A 22 -4.71 9.69 23.51
N GLN A 23 -3.97 9.15 22.55
CA GLN A 23 -4.41 9.25 21.15
C GLN A 23 -5.38 8.11 20.92
N THR A 24 -6.62 8.32 21.35
CA THR A 24 -7.79 7.56 20.90
C THR A 24 -8.01 7.86 19.42
N GLY A 25 -7.11 7.37 18.57
CA GLY A 25 -7.34 7.13 17.15
C GLY A 25 -8.24 5.91 16.99
N THR A 26 -9.39 5.91 17.65
CA THR A 26 -10.49 5.00 17.32
C THR A 26 -11.38 5.75 16.34
N PRO A 27 -11.60 5.25 15.11
CA PRO A 27 -12.56 5.88 14.21
C PRO A 27 -13.94 5.71 14.84
N THR A 28 -14.46 6.80 15.37
CA THR A 28 -15.85 6.89 15.83
C THR A 28 -16.72 6.82 14.57
N VAL A 29 -17.54 5.77 14.51
CA VAL A 29 -18.55 5.56 13.47
C VAL A 29 -19.56 6.71 13.57
N GLY A 30 -19.42 7.71 12.68
CA GLY A 30 -20.16 8.97 12.73
C GLY A 30 -20.28 9.64 11.36
N SER A 31 -21.05 9.00 10.47
CA SER A 31 -21.80 9.62 9.36
C SER A 31 -21.10 10.67 8.49
N ASN A 32 -19.82 10.52 8.18
CA ASN A 32 -19.14 11.31 7.17
C ASN A 32 -18.29 10.36 6.34
N VAL A 33 -18.45 10.40 5.02
CA VAL A 33 -17.69 9.54 4.10
C VAL A 33 -16.22 9.95 4.19
N GLN A 34 -15.42 9.18 4.92
CA GLN A 34 -13.97 9.30 4.90
C GLN A 34 -13.46 8.70 3.59
N TYR A 35 -12.92 9.55 2.72
CA TYR A 35 -12.09 9.09 1.61
C TYR A 35 -10.85 8.43 2.21
N GLY A 36 -10.76 7.11 2.09
CA GLY A 36 -9.56 6.36 2.44
C GLY A 36 -8.37 6.79 1.60
N ASP A 37 -7.17 6.52 2.11
CA ASP A 37 -5.92 6.70 1.37
C ASP A 37 -6.00 5.99 0.02
N ALA A 38 -5.71 6.70 -1.08
CA ALA A 38 -5.70 6.13 -2.43
C ALA A 38 -4.61 5.05 -2.64
N LYS A 39 -3.70 4.90 -1.66
CA LYS A 39 -2.72 3.81 -1.58
C LYS A 39 -3.10 2.71 -0.59
N ALA A 40 -4.27 2.79 0.03
CA ALA A 40 -4.75 1.75 0.93
C ALA A 40 -4.98 0.46 0.13
N VAL A 41 -4.26 -0.60 0.50
CA VAL A 41 -4.52 -1.95 0.01
C VAL A 41 -5.89 -2.38 0.51
N GLU A 42 -6.72 -2.93 -0.37
CA GLU A 42 -8.02 -3.53 -0.04
C GLU A 42 -7.79 -4.69 0.95
N GLN A 43 -8.07 -4.47 2.24
CA GLN A 43 -7.71 -5.40 3.31
C GLN A 43 -8.85 -6.34 3.73
N VAL A 44 -10.07 -6.18 3.19
CA VAL A 44 -11.25 -6.94 3.65
C VAL A 44 -12.13 -7.39 2.48
N THR A 45 -11.54 -8.13 1.56
CA THR A 45 -12.33 -8.93 0.61
C THR A 45 -11.52 -10.18 0.23
N ASN A 46 -12.17 -11.34 0.22
CA ASN A 46 -11.60 -12.60 -0.28
C ASN A 46 -11.71 -12.70 -1.81
N GLU A 47 -12.29 -11.68 -2.46
CA GLU A 47 -12.44 -11.54 -3.91
C GLU A 47 -11.18 -10.90 -4.48
N PHE A 48 -10.82 -11.28 -5.71
CA PHE A 48 -9.68 -10.71 -6.42
C PHE A 48 -9.91 -9.22 -6.69
N GLY A 49 -9.28 -8.36 -5.89
CA GLY A 49 -9.37 -6.92 -6.02
C GLY A 49 -8.53 -6.37 -7.19
N SER A 50 -8.88 -5.19 -7.67
CA SER A 50 -8.13 -4.48 -8.71
C SER A 50 -6.67 -4.17 -8.31
N THR A 51 -6.43 -3.90 -7.02
CA THR A 51 -5.10 -3.68 -6.43
C THR A 51 -4.22 -4.93 -6.51
N ASP A 52 -4.79 -6.10 -6.27
CA ASP A 52 -4.05 -7.37 -6.34
C ASP A 52 -3.69 -7.71 -7.78
N LEU A 53 -4.64 -7.53 -8.70
CA LEU A 53 -4.41 -7.74 -10.13
C LEU A 53 -3.32 -6.80 -10.67
N GLN A 54 -3.32 -5.53 -10.26
CA GLN A 54 -2.26 -4.60 -10.63
C GLN A 54 -0.90 -5.02 -10.04
N THR A 55 -0.85 -5.33 -8.75
CA THR A 55 0.41 -5.71 -8.08
C THR A 55 1.02 -6.98 -8.70
N ILE A 56 0.18 -7.98 -8.98
CA ILE A 56 0.61 -9.22 -9.65
C ILE A 56 1.09 -8.90 -11.07
N ALA A 57 0.33 -8.14 -11.86
CA ALA A 57 0.71 -7.76 -13.22
C ALA A 57 2.06 -7.03 -13.26
N GLU A 58 2.31 -6.10 -12.33
CA GLU A 58 3.58 -5.39 -12.22
C GLU A 58 4.74 -6.31 -11.85
N SER A 59 4.51 -7.25 -10.92
CA SER A 59 5.55 -8.21 -10.51
C SER A 59 5.95 -9.12 -11.67
N MET A 60 4.98 -9.58 -12.46
CA MET A 60 5.22 -10.41 -13.64
C MET A 60 5.94 -9.62 -14.75
N ALA A 61 5.52 -8.37 -15.01
CA ALA A 61 6.18 -7.51 -15.98
C ALA A 61 7.63 -7.19 -15.59
N ARG A 62 7.90 -6.92 -14.31
CA ARG A 62 9.27 -6.73 -13.80
C ARG A 62 10.11 -7.99 -13.94
N SER A 63 9.56 -9.17 -13.64
CA SER A 63 10.26 -10.44 -13.83
C SER A 63 10.62 -10.66 -15.30
N LEU A 64 9.68 -10.37 -16.22
CA LEU A 64 9.91 -10.42 -17.65
C LEU A 64 11.02 -9.45 -18.09
N GLY A 65 10.98 -8.19 -17.65
CA GLY A 65 12.02 -7.20 -17.93
C GLY A 65 13.40 -7.59 -17.40
N GLN A 66 13.47 -8.17 -16.20
CA GLN A 66 14.72 -8.68 -15.63
C GLN A 66 15.26 -9.88 -16.41
N SER A 67 14.40 -10.79 -16.87
CA SER A 67 14.82 -11.87 -17.77
C SER A 67 15.36 -11.35 -19.10
N ALA A 68 14.87 -10.20 -19.55
CA ALA A 68 15.35 -9.52 -20.75
C ALA A 68 16.71 -8.81 -20.58
N ALA A 69 17.23 -8.68 -19.35
CA ALA A 69 18.52 -8.04 -19.09
C ALA A 69 19.73 -8.84 -19.62
N GLY A 70 19.55 -10.13 -19.92
CA GLY A 70 20.59 -10.98 -20.52
C GLY A 70 20.78 -10.78 -22.03
N TYR A 71 19.92 -10.00 -22.68
CA TYR A 71 19.98 -9.77 -24.13
C TYR A 71 20.91 -8.58 -24.45
N LYS A 72 21.74 -8.72 -25.50
CA LYS A 72 22.70 -7.68 -25.92
C LYS A 72 22.06 -6.38 -26.39
N SER A 73 20.79 -6.42 -26.76
CA SER A 73 19.99 -5.29 -27.23
C SER A 73 18.58 -5.37 -26.66
N LYS A 74 17.91 -4.22 -26.48
CA LYS A 74 16.53 -4.17 -25.99
C LYS A 74 15.62 -4.97 -26.94
N PRO A 75 14.92 -6.02 -26.47
CA PRO A 75 14.05 -6.80 -27.33
C PRO A 75 12.81 -5.98 -27.74
N LEU A 76 12.32 -6.22 -28.95
CA LEU A 76 11.05 -5.67 -29.42
C LEU A 76 9.92 -6.54 -28.88
N VAL A 77 9.08 -5.96 -28.02
CA VAL A 77 7.98 -6.67 -27.33
C VAL A 77 6.64 -6.15 -27.85
N THR A 78 5.78 -7.07 -28.30
CA THR A 78 4.39 -6.74 -28.64
C THR A 78 3.49 -7.25 -27.53
N ILE A 79 2.66 -6.36 -26.98
CA ILE A 79 1.75 -6.68 -25.88
C ILE A 79 0.35 -6.88 -26.47
N ALA A 80 -0.25 -8.04 -26.18
CA ALA A 80 -1.64 -8.33 -26.54
C ALA A 80 -2.59 -8.00 -25.39
N ASP A 81 -3.86 -7.75 -25.70
CA ASP A 81 -4.88 -7.45 -24.70
C ASP A 81 -5.13 -8.64 -23.76
N VAL A 82 -5.29 -8.32 -22.48
CA VAL A 82 -5.62 -9.32 -21.45
C VAL A 82 -7.07 -9.79 -21.64
N LYS A 83 -7.24 -11.12 -21.71
CA LYS A 83 -8.55 -11.77 -21.84
C LYS A 83 -9.05 -12.24 -20.49
N ASN A 84 -10.25 -11.81 -20.10
CA ASN A 84 -10.92 -12.32 -18.93
C ASN A 84 -11.48 -13.73 -19.21
N LYS A 85 -11.22 -14.68 -18.30
CA LYS A 85 -11.73 -16.05 -18.33
C LYS A 85 -12.55 -16.40 -17.08
N THR A 86 -12.84 -15.44 -16.22
CA THR A 86 -13.66 -15.63 -15.02
C THR A 86 -15.13 -15.31 -15.31
N SER A 87 -16.00 -15.63 -14.36
CA SER A 87 -17.42 -15.24 -14.39
C SER A 87 -17.67 -13.81 -13.90
N GLU A 88 -16.63 -13.11 -13.44
CA GLU A 88 -16.72 -11.79 -12.83
C GLU A 88 -16.28 -10.70 -13.81
N TYR A 89 -16.80 -9.48 -13.65
CA TYR A 89 -16.33 -8.33 -14.40
C TYR A 89 -14.95 -7.87 -13.90
N ILE A 90 -13.94 -7.96 -14.78
CA ILE A 90 -12.58 -7.51 -14.51
C ILE A 90 -12.20 -6.45 -15.54
N ASP A 91 -11.69 -5.31 -15.10
CA ASP A 91 -11.15 -4.28 -15.99
C ASP A 91 -9.78 -4.71 -16.55
N THR A 92 -9.82 -5.46 -17.65
CA THR A 92 -8.62 -5.95 -18.32
C THR A 92 -7.84 -4.85 -19.05
N ARG A 93 -8.46 -3.69 -19.31
CA ARG A 93 -7.79 -2.55 -19.96
C ARG A 93 -6.79 -1.93 -18.99
N SER A 94 -7.22 -1.66 -17.76
CA SER A 94 -6.31 -1.14 -16.73
C SER A 94 -5.11 -2.05 -16.50
N ILE A 95 -5.31 -3.37 -16.50
CA ILE A 95 -4.22 -4.36 -16.35
C ILE A 95 -3.25 -4.31 -17.54
N THR A 96 -3.79 -4.27 -18.77
CA THR A 96 -2.98 -4.21 -19.99
C THR A 96 -2.12 -2.94 -20.03
N ASP A 97 -2.68 -1.80 -19.62
CA ASP A 97 -1.94 -0.53 -19.55
C ASP A 97 -0.86 -0.55 -18.47
N SER A 98 -1.11 -1.12 -17.29
CA SER A 98 -0.07 -1.31 -16.27
C SER A 98 1.12 -2.14 -16.79
N ILE A 99 0.85 -3.24 -17.50
CA ILE A 99 1.91 -4.06 -18.11
C ILE A 99 2.71 -3.25 -19.14
N ARG A 100 2.01 -2.45 -19.97
CA ARG A 100 2.66 -1.58 -20.97
C ARG A 100 3.58 -0.56 -20.32
N VAL A 101 3.13 0.12 -19.27
CA VAL A 101 3.94 1.11 -18.55
C VAL A 101 5.19 0.47 -17.95
N GLN A 102 5.11 -0.75 -17.43
CA GLN A 102 6.25 -1.42 -16.81
C GLN A 102 7.29 -1.98 -17.79
N LEU A 103 6.92 -2.18 -19.06
CA LEU A 103 7.81 -2.74 -20.10
C LEU A 103 8.35 -1.69 -21.08
N LEU A 104 7.87 -0.45 -21.00
CA LEU A 104 8.43 0.70 -21.72
C LEU A 104 9.79 1.09 -21.16
#